data_AF-A0A3D0W8Q4-F1
#
_entry.id   AF-A0A3D0W8Q4-F1
#
_cell.length_a   1.000
_cell.length_b   1.000
_cell.length_c   1.000
_cell.angle_alpha   90.00
_cell.angle_beta   90.00
_cell.angle_gamma   90.00
#
_symmetry.space_group_name_H-M   'P 1'
#
loop_
_entity.id
_entity.type
_entity.pdbx_description
1 polymer ?
#
loop_
_entity_poly.entity_id
_entity_poly.type
_entity_poly.pdbx_seq_one_letter_code
_entity_poly.pdbx_strand_id
1 'polypeptide(L)'
;IARAAAVATGGTPIVTTRQGDQMHRWPSTVVGTIPSAEGRSCRLIRFDQPAALVDVAGFDVVAPAGVSLTLLSVCAIDSAAALAQAQDAVAQGDLAGTVGAASGADPAEPSREVLLEPGETYRIEVDWSWQAWTSNAEGTDSPDPPVPGAFTPGTRQVFRFRVAAEELAPSGTQDGLNEFKFDPRDLVRYLGRIEPADGRDVVFTDDPLWVHFNAGHVEALADRYDRELVLEVKRTDPPPQVDDAAMTLAVFPDLIEVIKAKGVQSVLSLAEQRINAALADAPCLPDAPAVGGQSIGGRWKLVPNAMYDFNLLAVRKGAPLAARDPIVVNATRFKTSRYANPAEMLAAMGFATSSTAPIAPEELLLADAAVLPTGALSVSDRDLADALRAIGADTLPLPGDRPRAITLWQRIGGSYRIVGFLIDSPEPMRREGAVLIGDTAVDTVRCKPDRLTVGGTMFEPVRATLNWTRVLFRTASPVVPADESELAFRLLVLPGGTLTGKRVLRARPLMLDIEGF
;
A
#
# COMPACT_ATOMS: atom_id res chain seq x y z
N ILE A 1 12.53 -56.48 -29.75
CA ILE A 1 13.41 -57.32 -30.59
C ILE A 1 12.52 -58.00 -31.62
N ALA A 2 12.49 -57.52 -32.87
CA ALA A 2 11.50 -57.93 -33.88
C ALA A 2 11.99 -59.16 -34.68
N ARG A 3 11.13 -60.16 -34.86
CA ARG A 3 11.34 -61.30 -35.77
C ARG A 3 10.49 -61.10 -37.03
N ALA A 4 11.11 -61.11 -38.20
CA ALA A 4 10.42 -60.98 -39.49
C ALA A 4 10.12 -62.36 -40.09
N ALA A 5 8.86 -62.62 -40.44
CA ALA A 5 8.44 -63.70 -41.34
C ALA A 5 8.00 -63.08 -42.67
N ALA A 6 8.44 -63.66 -43.80
CA ALA A 6 8.26 -63.08 -45.13
C ALA A 6 6.88 -63.40 -45.74
N VAL A 7 6.17 -62.37 -46.21
CA VAL A 7 4.96 -62.47 -47.07
C VAL A 7 4.96 -61.36 -48.14
N ALA A 8 4.59 -61.75 -49.36
CA ALA A 8 4.20 -61.00 -50.58
C ALA A 8 4.95 -59.70 -50.98
N THR A 9 5.47 -59.69 -52.20
CA THR A 9 6.07 -58.53 -52.88
C THR A 9 5.01 -57.47 -53.23
N GLY A 10 5.19 -56.23 -52.75
CA GLY A 10 4.40 -55.05 -53.15
C GLY A 10 3.35 -54.53 -52.14
N GLY A 11 3.26 -55.07 -50.93
CA GLY A 11 2.26 -54.66 -49.92
C GLY A 11 2.62 -53.43 -49.06
N THR A 12 1.66 -52.90 -48.30
CA THR A 12 1.90 -51.96 -47.19
C THR A 12 2.31 -52.75 -45.94
N PRO A 13 3.30 -52.28 -45.14
CA PRO A 13 3.66 -52.92 -43.87
C PRO A 13 2.47 -53.14 -42.94
N ILE A 14 2.56 -54.19 -42.13
CA ILE A 14 1.52 -54.56 -41.16
C ILE A 14 2.07 -54.35 -39.77
N VAL A 15 1.34 -53.62 -38.93
CA VAL A 15 1.61 -53.54 -37.50
C VAL A 15 0.60 -54.41 -36.76
N THR A 16 1.09 -55.30 -35.92
CA THR A 16 0.27 -56.14 -35.05
C THR A 16 0.72 -56.02 -33.61
N THR A 17 -0.22 -56.21 -32.70
CA THR A 17 0.10 -56.46 -31.29
C THR A 17 -0.56 -57.75 -30.83
N ARG A 18 -0.03 -58.33 -29.75
CA ARG A 18 -0.60 -59.50 -29.10
C ARG A 18 -1.20 -59.09 -27.75
N GLN A 19 -2.46 -59.42 -27.53
CA GLN A 19 -3.13 -59.29 -26.24
C GLN A 19 -3.67 -60.67 -25.85
N GLY A 20 -3.12 -61.27 -24.80
CA GLY A 20 -3.34 -62.69 -24.52
C GLY A 20 -2.87 -63.59 -25.67
N ASP A 21 -3.76 -64.45 -26.17
CA ASP A 21 -3.47 -65.36 -27.30
C ASP A 21 -3.97 -64.86 -28.66
N GLN A 22 -4.54 -63.66 -28.74
CA GLN A 22 -5.03 -63.09 -29.98
C GLN A 22 -4.05 -62.05 -30.55
N MET A 23 -3.86 -62.11 -31.88
CA MET A 23 -3.14 -61.07 -32.62
C MET A 23 -4.12 -60.05 -33.19
N HIS A 24 -3.88 -58.78 -32.90
CA HIS A 24 -4.69 -57.67 -33.37
C HIS A 24 -3.88 -56.81 -34.34
N ARG A 25 -4.44 -56.57 -35.52
CA ARG A 25 -3.84 -55.71 -36.54
C ARG A 25 -4.24 -54.26 -36.32
N TRP A 26 -3.27 -53.36 -36.40
CA TRP A 26 -3.52 -51.93 -36.31
C TRP A 26 -3.98 -51.40 -37.68
N PRO A 27 -5.05 -50.60 -37.75
CA PRO A 27 -5.41 -49.88 -38.96
C PRO A 27 -4.27 -48.94 -39.38
N SER A 28 -4.08 -48.77 -40.69
CA SER A 28 -3.02 -47.95 -41.25
C SER A 28 -3.56 -46.89 -42.20
N THR A 29 -2.94 -45.72 -42.17
CA THR A 29 -3.26 -44.59 -43.06
C THR A 29 -1.98 -44.05 -43.66
N VAL A 30 -1.93 -43.92 -44.99
CA VAL A 30 -0.77 -43.33 -45.68
C VAL A 30 -0.87 -41.82 -45.53
N VAL A 31 0.10 -41.23 -44.85
CA VAL A 31 0.13 -39.79 -44.53
C VAL A 31 0.83 -38.99 -45.63
N GLY A 32 1.76 -39.61 -46.37
CA GLY A 32 2.45 -38.94 -47.47
C GLY A 32 3.35 -39.88 -48.27
N THR A 33 3.83 -39.39 -49.41
CA THR A 33 4.87 -40.07 -50.22
C THR A 33 5.93 -39.06 -50.60
N ILE A 34 7.19 -39.39 -50.30
CA ILE A 34 8.35 -38.54 -50.54
C ILE A 34 9.17 -39.19 -51.67
N PRO A 35 9.28 -38.55 -52.84
CA PRO A 35 10.16 -39.04 -53.90
C PRO A 35 11.63 -38.84 -53.50
N SER A 36 12.47 -39.83 -53.77
CA SER A 36 13.92 -39.77 -53.65
C SER A 36 14.54 -39.33 -54.98
N ALA A 37 15.66 -38.61 -54.93
CA ALA A 37 16.44 -38.18 -56.09
C ALA A 37 16.93 -39.34 -56.97
N GLU A 38 16.95 -40.58 -56.45
CA GLU A 38 17.32 -41.80 -57.15
C GLU A 38 16.12 -42.51 -57.83
N GLY A 39 14.95 -41.86 -57.92
CA GLY A 39 13.74 -42.42 -58.54
C GLY A 39 12.99 -43.44 -57.68
N ARG A 40 13.39 -43.65 -56.42
CA ARG A 40 12.63 -44.43 -55.43
C ARG A 40 11.59 -43.54 -54.73
N SER A 41 10.55 -44.12 -54.14
CA SER A 41 9.59 -43.35 -53.31
C SER A 41 9.47 -43.94 -51.91
N CYS A 42 9.51 -43.08 -50.89
CA CYS A 42 9.32 -43.42 -49.49
C CYS A 42 7.89 -43.06 -49.08
N ARG A 43 7.12 -44.02 -48.59
CA ARG A 43 5.75 -43.79 -48.10
C ARG A 43 5.77 -43.60 -46.59
N LEU A 44 5.20 -42.50 -46.10
CA LEU A 44 4.96 -42.26 -44.69
C LEU A 44 3.60 -42.83 -44.32
N ILE A 45 3.56 -43.72 -43.33
CA ILE A 45 2.34 -44.43 -42.93
C ILE A 45 2.19 -44.33 -41.41
N ARG A 46 1.02 -43.90 -40.94
CA ARG A 46 0.64 -43.89 -39.53
C ARG A 46 -0.19 -45.13 -39.23
N PHE A 47 0.06 -45.74 -38.08
CA PHE A 47 -0.72 -46.84 -37.54
C PHE A 47 -1.30 -46.40 -36.20
N ASP A 48 -2.60 -46.62 -36.01
CA ASP A 48 -3.31 -46.23 -34.79
C ASP A 48 -3.71 -47.50 -34.01
N GLN A 49 -3.38 -47.59 -32.72
CA GLN A 49 -3.80 -48.72 -31.89
C GLN A 49 -5.33 -48.73 -31.76
N PRO A 50 -6.02 -49.85 -32.01
CA PRO A 50 -7.45 -49.95 -31.76
C PRO A 50 -7.79 -49.60 -30.30
N ALA A 51 -8.75 -48.69 -30.09
CA ALA A 51 -9.11 -48.19 -28.76
C ALA A 51 -9.60 -49.27 -27.78
N ALA A 52 -10.04 -50.42 -28.29
CA ALA A 52 -10.44 -51.57 -27.47
C ALA A 52 -9.25 -52.30 -26.83
N LEU A 53 -8.01 -52.07 -27.30
CA LEU A 53 -6.81 -52.66 -26.73
C LEU A 53 -6.27 -51.72 -25.65
N VAL A 54 -6.16 -52.22 -24.43
CA VAL A 54 -5.55 -51.54 -23.27
C VAL A 54 -4.32 -52.33 -22.80
N ASP A 55 -3.34 -51.63 -22.22
CA ASP A 55 -2.12 -52.21 -21.64
C ASP A 55 -1.32 -53.11 -22.59
N VAL A 56 -1.06 -52.60 -23.78
CA VAL A 56 -0.28 -53.30 -24.80
C VAL A 56 1.22 -53.19 -24.50
N ALA A 57 1.88 -54.33 -24.25
CA ALA A 57 3.31 -54.39 -23.91
C ALA A 57 4.27 -54.13 -25.10
N GLY A 58 3.75 -54.11 -26.33
CA GLY A 58 4.54 -53.83 -27.53
C GLY A 58 3.79 -54.11 -28.83
N PHE A 59 4.44 -53.87 -29.96
CA PHE A 59 3.92 -54.18 -31.28
C PHE A 59 5.03 -54.73 -32.17
N ASP A 60 4.64 -55.55 -33.13
CA ASP A 60 5.49 -56.08 -34.18
C ASP A 60 5.17 -55.40 -35.51
N VAL A 61 6.22 -55.06 -36.27
CA VAL A 61 6.09 -54.52 -37.63
C VAL A 61 6.61 -55.54 -38.62
N VAL A 62 5.76 -55.98 -39.53
CA VAL A 62 6.12 -56.92 -40.59
C VAL A 62 6.25 -56.17 -41.91
N ALA A 63 7.47 -56.16 -42.45
CA ALA A 63 7.80 -55.55 -43.74
C ALA A 63 7.52 -56.52 -44.89
N PRO A 64 6.93 -56.05 -46.01
CA PRO A 64 6.87 -56.82 -47.25
C PRO A 64 8.27 -57.02 -47.84
N ALA A 65 8.46 -58.09 -48.60
CA ALA A 65 9.74 -58.40 -49.24
C ALA A 65 10.20 -57.26 -50.17
N GLY A 66 11.46 -56.85 -50.04
CA GLY A 66 12.07 -55.79 -50.85
C GLY A 66 11.82 -54.36 -50.37
N VAL A 67 11.12 -54.17 -49.24
CA VAL A 67 10.87 -52.84 -48.64
C VAL A 67 11.74 -52.65 -47.40
N SER A 68 12.47 -51.53 -47.35
CA SER A 68 13.15 -51.09 -46.12
C SER A 68 12.20 -50.22 -45.29
N LEU A 69 12.17 -50.44 -43.98
CA LEU A 69 11.32 -49.74 -43.04
C LEU A 69 12.15 -48.94 -42.04
N THR A 70 11.71 -47.71 -41.79
CA THR A 70 12.27 -46.85 -40.73
C THR A 70 11.11 -46.41 -39.84
N LEU A 71 11.22 -46.72 -38.55
CA LEU A 71 10.28 -46.25 -37.53
C LEU A 71 10.66 -44.82 -37.13
N LEU A 72 9.78 -43.86 -37.39
CA LEU A 72 10.07 -42.44 -37.13
C LEU A 72 9.70 -42.02 -35.70
N SER A 73 8.52 -42.44 -35.23
CA SER A 73 8.06 -42.12 -33.88
C SER A 73 7.05 -43.16 -33.39
N VAL A 74 6.98 -43.29 -32.06
CA VAL A 74 5.93 -44.03 -31.34
C VAL A 74 5.35 -43.08 -30.31
N CYS A 75 4.04 -42.86 -30.35
CA CYS A 75 3.32 -42.08 -29.35
C CYS A 75 2.51 -43.04 -28.49
N ALA A 76 2.90 -43.20 -27.22
CA ALA A 76 2.19 -44.03 -26.25
C ALA A 76 2.17 -43.31 -24.90
N ILE A 77 1.12 -43.55 -24.12
CA ILE A 77 1.01 -43.10 -22.72
C ILE A 77 1.20 -44.34 -21.86
N ASP A 78 2.14 -44.28 -20.92
CA ASP A 78 2.34 -45.35 -19.96
C ASP A 78 1.10 -45.45 -19.04
N SER A 79 0.62 -46.67 -18.81
CA SER A 79 -0.39 -47.00 -17.79
C SER A 79 -0.09 -46.36 -16.42
N ALA A 80 1.18 -46.31 -16.01
CA ALA A 80 1.60 -45.66 -14.76
C ALA A 80 1.40 -44.13 -14.81
N ALA A 81 1.65 -43.50 -15.95
CA ALA A 81 1.43 -42.06 -16.14
C ALA A 81 -0.07 -41.73 -16.16
N ALA A 82 -0.89 -42.57 -16.80
CA ALA A 82 -2.35 -42.42 -16.78
C ALA A 82 -2.93 -42.59 -15.37
N LEU A 83 -2.42 -43.55 -14.59
CA LEU A 83 -2.82 -43.76 -13.21
C LEU A 83 -2.40 -42.57 -12.31
N ALA A 84 -1.18 -42.06 -12.49
CA ALA A 84 -0.69 -40.88 -11.77
C ALA A 84 -1.54 -39.64 -12.07
N GLN A 85 -1.93 -39.44 -13.33
CA GLN A 85 -2.83 -38.34 -13.72
C GLN A 85 -4.22 -38.48 -13.09
N ALA A 86 -4.77 -39.69 -13.03
CA ALA A 86 -6.05 -39.94 -12.36
C ALA A 86 -5.95 -39.69 -10.84
N GLN A 87 -4.86 -40.11 -10.21
CA GLN A 87 -4.60 -39.87 -8.78
C GLN A 87 -4.42 -38.38 -8.49
N ASP A 88 -3.72 -37.63 -9.34
CA ASP A 88 -3.56 -36.18 -9.19
C ASP A 88 -4.89 -35.45 -9.34
N ALA A 89 -5.75 -35.87 -10.28
CA ALA A 89 -7.10 -35.31 -10.42
C ALA A 89 -7.98 -35.57 -9.17
N VAL A 90 -7.85 -36.73 -8.53
CA VAL A 90 -8.52 -37.03 -7.25
C VAL A 90 -7.92 -36.16 -6.13
N ALA A 91 -6.60 -36.06 -6.02
CA ALA A 91 -5.94 -35.24 -5.01
C ALA A 91 -6.30 -33.75 -5.14
N GLN A 92 -6.41 -33.24 -6.37
CA GLN A 92 -6.90 -31.88 -6.63
C GLN A 92 -8.37 -31.71 -6.24
N GLY A 93 -9.22 -32.72 -6.51
CA GLY A 93 -10.62 -32.74 -6.07
C GLY A 93 -10.76 -32.75 -4.54
N ASP A 94 -9.96 -33.56 -3.85
CA ASP A 94 -9.93 -33.66 -2.38
C ASP A 94 -9.40 -32.38 -1.74
N LEU A 95 -8.38 -31.76 -2.34
CA LEU A 95 -7.86 -30.46 -1.91
C LEU A 95 -8.90 -29.36 -2.11
N ALA A 96 -9.58 -29.32 -3.26
CA ALA A 96 -10.67 -28.37 -3.52
C ALA A 96 -11.85 -28.56 -2.56
N GLY A 97 -12.18 -29.82 -2.23
CA GLY A 97 -13.19 -30.15 -1.22
C GLY A 97 -12.79 -29.72 0.19
N THR A 98 -11.52 -29.89 0.56
CA THR A 98 -10.96 -29.48 1.86
C THR A 98 -10.93 -27.96 1.99
N VAL A 99 -10.50 -27.25 0.94
CA VAL A 99 -10.50 -25.77 0.89
C VAL A 99 -11.94 -25.24 0.87
N GLY A 100 -12.86 -25.88 0.13
CA GLY A 100 -14.28 -25.54 0.11
C GLY A 100 -14.95 -25.74 1.47
N ALA A 101 -14.60 -26.80 2.19
CA ALA A 101 -15.10 -27.07 3.54
C ALA A 101 -14.50 -26.10 4.59
N ALA A 102 -13.23 -25.72 4.44
CA ALA A 102 -12.57 -24.74 5.30
C ALA A 102 -13.07 -23.30 5.07
N SER A 103 -13.53 -22.98 3.86
CA SER A 103 -14.10 -21.66 3.51
C SER A 103 -15.62 -21.57 3.66
N GLY A 104 -16.31 -22.71 3.78
CA GLY A 104 -17.76 -22.80 4.01
C GLY A 104 -18.16 -23.01 5.48
N ALA A 105 -17.20 -23.24 6.39
CA ALA A 105 -17.43 -22.96 7.80
C ALA A 105 -17.70 -21.46 7.94
N ASP A 106 -18.65 -21.07 8.80
CA ASP A 106 -18.88 -19.67 9.20
C ASP A 106 -17.54 -18.93 9.24
N PRO A 107 -17.44 -17.69 8.70
CA PRO A 107 -16.18 -16.96 8.61
C PRO A 107 -15.49 -17.14 9.94
N ALA A 108 -14.34 -17.84 9.92
CA ALA A 108 -13.63 -18.23 11.14
C ALA A 108 -13.69 -17.02 12.05
N GLU A 109 -14.38 -17.14 13.20
CA GLU A 109 -14.59 -16.02 14.12
C GLU A 109 -13.26 -15.26 14.15
N PRO A 110 -13.24 -13.97 13.79
CA PRO A 110 -12.01 -13.22 13.59
C PRO A 110 -11.12 -13.54 14.77
N SER A 111 -9.95 -14.12 14.51
CA SER A 111 -9.09 -14.80 15.49
C SER A 111 -9.29 -14.18 16.87
N ARG A 112 -10.09 -14.83 17.71
CA ARG A 112 -10.56 -14.20 18.94
C ARG A 112 -9.32 -13.92 19.78
N GLU A 113 -8.94 -12.65 19.88
CA GLU A 113 -7.88 -12.25 20.80
C GLU A 113 -8.33 -12.73 22.18
N VAL A 114 -7.51 -13.57 22.82
CA VAL A 114 -7.84 -14.17 24.10
C VAL A 114 -7.74 -13.09 25.16
N LEU A 115 -8.83 -12.37 25.36
CA LEU A 115 -8.96 -11.35 26.39
C LEU A 115 -9.47 -11.98 27.67
N LEU A 116 -8.70 -11.78 28.73
CA LEU A 116 -8.97 -12.30 30.06
C LEU A 116 -9.82 -11.30 30.86
N GLU A 117 -10.65 -11.81 31.77
CA GLU A 117 -11.56 -11.02 32.59
C GLU A 117 -10.79 -10.23 33.67
N PRO A 118 -11.11 -8.94 33.89
CA PRO A 118 -10.46 -8.12 34.91
C PRO A 118 -10.55 -8.69 36.32
N GLY A 119 -9.48 -8.59 37.09
CA GLY A 119 -9.44 -9.00 38.50
C GLY A 119 -9.52 -10.51 38.74
N GLU A 120 -9.66 -11.33 37.70
CA GLU A 120 -9.76 -12.79 37.79
C GLU A 120 -8.40 -13.48 37.88
N THR A 121 -8.38 -14.66 38.51
CA THR A 121 -7.16 -15.48 38.63
C THR A 121 -7.17 -16.60 37.60
N TYR A 122 -6.13 -16.64 36.78
CA TYR A 122 -5.93 -17.63 35.74
C TYR A 122 -4.82 -18.61 36.11
N ARG A 123 -4.87 -19.78 35.47
CA ARG A 123 -3.89 -20.85 35.62
C ARG A 123 -3.42 -21.30 34.24
N ILE A 124 -2.12 -21.33 34.03
CA ILE A 124 -1.46 -21.94 32.87
C ILE A 124 -0.94 -23.30 33.30
N GLU A 125 -1.37 -24.35 32.62
CA GLU A 125 -0.84 -25.70 32.79
C GLU A 125 -0.02 -26.07 31.56
N VAL A 126 1.26 -26.37 31.76
CA VAL A 126 2.20 -26.72 30.69
C VAL A 126 2.57 -28.19 30.83
N ASP A 127 2.08 -28.99 29.90
CA ASP A 127 2.56 -30.34 29.64
C ASP A 127 3.62 -30.27 28.55
N TRP A 128 4.81 -30.78 28.82
CA TRP A 128 5.92 -30.77 27.89
C TRP A 128 6.63 -32.12 27.89
N SER A 129 7.35 -32.40 26.82
CA SER A 129 8.13 -33.62 26.68
C SER A 129 9.40 -33.31 25.89
N TRP A 130 10.49 -34.01 26.16
CA TRP A 130 11.80 -33.72 25.58
C TRP A 130 12.51 -34.98 25.09
N GLN A 131 13.39 -34.80 24.11
CA GLN A 131 14.44 -35.74 23.76
C GLN A 131 15.75 -34.98 23.83
N ALA A 132 16.75 -35.54 24.50
CA ALA A 132 18.08 -34.94 24.52
C ALA A 132 19.00 -35.72 23.61
N TRP A 133 19.91 -34.97 23.01
CA TRP A 133 21.07 -35.50 22.33
C TRP A 133 22.28 -34.79 22.91
N THR A 134 23.39 -35.53 23.04
CA THR A 134 24.65 -34.99 23.52
C THR A 134 25.65 -35.09 22.39
N SER A 135 26.25 -33.96 22.03
CA SER A 135 27.31 -33.92 21.04
C SER A 135 28.55 -34.68 21.52
N ASN A 136 29.34 -35.16 20.57
CA ASN A 136 30.66 -35.67 20.82
C ASN A 136 31.57 -34.60 21.48
N ALA A 137 32.72 -35.04 22.02
CA ALA A 137 33.64 -34.16 22.74
C ALA A 137 34.23 -33.02 21.88
N GLU A 138 34.13 -33.12 20.56
CA GLU A 138 34.65 -32.16 19.60
C GLU A 138 33.58 -31.18 19.07
N GLY A 139 32.29 -31.39 19.40
CA GLY A 139 31.19 -30.55 18.95
C GLY A 139 30.85 -30.69 17.46
N THR A 140 31.30 -31.78 16.81
CA THR A 140 31.29 -31.89 15.33
C THR A 140 30.14 -32.71 14.76
N ASP A 141 29.46 -33.50 15.59
CA ASP A 141 28.26 -34.23 15.20
C ASP A 141 27.00 -33.36 15.32
N SER A 142 25.92 -33.80 14.68
CA SER A 142 24.61 -33.15 14.73
C SER A 142 23.59 -34.14 15.28
N PRO A 143 22.53 -33.67 15.94
CA PRO A 143 21.50 -34.56 16.46
C PRO A 143 20.80 -35.30 15.32
N ASP A 144 20.56 -36.60 15.53
CA ASP A 144 19.66 -37.36 14.66
C ASP A 144 18.23 -36.77 14.75
N PRO A 145 17.40 -36.95 13.71
CA PRO A 145 15.99 -36.57 13.76
C PRO A 145 15.30 -37.17 14.99
N PRO A 146 14.45 -36.41 15.71
CA PRO A 146 13.78 -36.91 16.91
C PRO A 146 12.92 -38.12 16.58
N VAL A 147 13.01 -39.17 17.40
CA VAL A 147 12.28 -40.43 17.17
C VAL A 147 10.82 -40.24 17.57
N PRO A 148 9.83 -40.38 16.67
CA PRO A 148 8.43 -40.21 17.01
C PRO A 148 8.00 -41.15 18.15
N GLY A 149 7.35 -40.60 19.18
CA GLY A 149 6.86 -41.38 20.34
C GLY A 149 7.90 -41.68 21.43
N ALA A 150 9.18 -41.36 21.23
CA ALA A 150 10.24 -41.58 22.23
C ALA A 150 10.53 -40.36 23.12
N PHE A 151 9.60 -39.41 23.22
CA PHE A 151 9.78 -38.25 24.07
C PHE A 151 9.63 -38.62 25.55
N THR A 152 10.58 -38.16 26.38
CA THR A 152 10.47 -38.28 27.83
C THR A 152 9.52 -37.19 28.31
N PRO A 153 8.37 -37.53 28.94
CA PRO A 153 7.47 -36.53 29.47
C PRO A 153 8.16 -35.76 30.59
N GLY A 154 8.07 -34.44 30.54
CA GLY A 154 8.44 -33.58 31.64
C GLY A 154 7.35 -33.57 32.71
N THR A 155 7.67 -33.00 33.87
CA THR A 155 6.67 -32.77 34.92
C THR A 155 5.73 -31.64 34.49
N ARG A 156 4.41 -31.84 34.64
CA ARG A 156 3.40 -30.78 34.44
C ARG A 156 3.76 -29.57 35.29
N GLN A 157 3.91 -28.42 34.65
CA GLN A 157 4.16 -27.16 35.32
C GLN A 157 2.85 -26.38 35.43
N VAL A 158 2.62 -25.76 36.57
CA VAL A 158 1.41 -24.99 36.84
C VAL A 158 1.80 -23.58 37.29
N PHE A 159 1.42 -22.59 36.50
CA PHE A 159 1.61 -21.18 36.81
C PHE A 159 0.26 -20.54 37.10
N ARG A 160 0.22 -19.59 38.04
CA ARG A 160 -0.98 -18.82 38.36
C ARG A 160 -0.66 -17.34 38.30
N PHE A 161 -1.57 -16.57 37.74
CA PHE A 161 -1.46 -15.12 37.70
C PHE A 161 -2.86 -14.52 37.83
N ARG A 162 -2.92 -13.27 38.29
CA ARG A 162 -4.16 -12.53 38.41
C ARG A 162 -4.13 -11.39 37.40
N VAL A 163 -5.20 -11.24 36.64
CA VAL A 163 -5.38 -10.10 35.73
C VAL A 163 -5.67 -8.87 36.56
N ALA A 164 -5.08 -7.75 36.19
CA ALA A 164 -5.30 -6.48 36.88
C ALA A 164 -6.80 -6.12 36.95
N ALA A 165 -7.21 -5.51 38.06
CA ALA A 165 -8.48 -4.80 38.12
C ALA A 165 -8.26 -3.33 37.71
N GLU A 166 -9.30 -2.65 37.28
CA GLU A 166 -9.23 -1.19 37.09
C GLU A 166 -9.01 -0.51 38.43
N GLU A 167 -7.93 0.26 38.54
CA GLU A 167 -7.64 1.07 39.71
C GLU A 167 -7.03 2.39 39.26
N LEU A 168 -7.82 3.46 39.33
CA LEU A 168 -7.37 4.79 38.97
C LEU A 168 -6.43 5.32 40.05
N ALA A 169 -5.15 5.53 39.72
CA ALA A 169 -4.23 6.16 40.65
C ALA A 169 -4.71 7.59 40.96
N PRO A 170 -5.00 7.93 42.23
CA PRO A 170 -5.55 9.24 42.58
C PRO A 170 -4.49 10.32 42.33
N SER A 171 -4.64 11.09 41.25
CA SER A 171 -3.78 12.24 40.85
C SER A 171 -2.26 11.99 40.83
N GLY A 172 -1.83 10.73 40.93
CA GLY A 172 -0.43 10.34 41.04
C GLY A 172 0.22 10.12 39.67
N THR A 173 1.56 10.10 39.68
CA THR A 173 2.39 9.74 38.53
C THR A 173 1.99 8.33 38.08
N GLN A 174 1.64 8.21 36.80
CA GLN A 174 1.32 6.96 36.14
C GLN A 174 2.54 6.03 36.18
N ASP A 175 2.34 4.80 36.65
CA ASP A 175 3.35 3.73 36.58
C ASP A 175 3.00 2.83 35.39
N GLY A 176 3.35 3.27 34.18
CA GLY A 176 2.97 2.61 32.92
C GLY A 176 3.55 1.21 32.72
N LEU A 177 4.36 0.72 33.67
CA LEU A 177 4.92 -0.63 33.69
C LEU A 177 4.24 -1.52 34.75
N ASN A 178 3.30 -0.99 35.52
CA ASN A 178 2.62 -1.76 36.55
C ASN A 178 1.56 -2.69 35.94
N GLU A 179 1.90 -3.97 35.83
CA GLU A 179 0.99 -4.99 35.30
C GLU A 179 -0.07 -5.48 36.32
N PHE A 180 -0.01 -5.02 37.58
CA PHE A 180 -0.94 -5.43 38.63
C PHE A 180 -2.19 -4.55 38.71
N LYS A 181 -2.20 -3.41 38.02
CA LYS A 181 -3.31 -2.45 37.97
C LYS A 181 -3.60 -2.07 36.53
N PHE A 182 -4.87 -1.85 36.21
CA PHE A 182 -5.27 -1.30 34.93
C PHE A 182 -5.64 0.17 35.12
N ASP A 183 -4.83 1.05 34.54
CA ASP A 183 -5.15 2.46 34.36
C ASP A 183 -5.39 2.72 32.85
N PRO A 184 -6.55 3.26 32.45
CA PRO A 184 -6.82 3.53 31.03
C PRO A 184 -5.79 4.47 30.38
N ARG A 185 -5.09 5.29 31.16
CA ARG A 185 -3.96 6.11 30.66
C ARG A 185 -2.82 5.25 30.13
N ASP A 186 -2.66 4.03 30.62
CA ASP A 186 -1.62 3.12 30.16
C ASP A 186 -1.88 2.55 28.78
N LEU A 187 -3.08 2.75 28.21
CA LEU A 187 -3.35 2.43 26.81
C LEU A 187 -2.46 3.25 25.85
N VAL A 188 -1.86 4.35 26.32
CA VAL A 188 -0.85 5.12 25.59
C VAL A 188 0.37 4.27 25.19
N ARG A 189 0.65 3.16 25.90
CA ARG A 189 1.73 2.23 25.54
C ARG A 189 1.52 1.56 24.18
N TYR A 190 0.26 1.45 23.75
CA TYR A 190 -0.12 0.91 22.45
C TYR A 190 -0.24 2.00 21.39
N LEU A 191 -0.17 3.28 21.77
CA LEU A 191 -0.24 4.39 20.82
C LEU A 191 1.08 4.47 20.04
N GLY A 192 1.02 4.10 18.77
CA GLY A 192 2.16 4.22 17.86
C GLY A 192 2.33 5.65 17.35
N ARG A 193 1.22 6.31 16.99
CA ARG A 193 1.21 7.69 16.49
C ARG A 193 -0.16 8.33 16.64
N ILE A 194 -0.18 9.65 16.80
CA ILE A 194 -1.37 10.50 16.65
C ILE A 194 -1.13 11.49 15.52
N GLU A 195 -2.15 11.76 14.72
CA GLU A 195 -2.11 12.76 13.65
C GLU A 195 -3.25 13.74 13.88
N PRO A 196 -2.94 14.99 14.23
CA PRO A 196 -1.63 15.65 14.12
C PRO A 196 -0.71 15.36 15.32
N ALA A 197 0.60 15.33 15.10
CA ALA A 197 1.56 14.84 16.10
C ALA A 197 1.88 15.91 17.13
N ASP A 198 2.09 17.15 16.67
CA ASP A 198 2.33 18.28 17.55
C ASP A 198 1.68 19.57 17.00
N GLY A 199 1.52 20.58 17.87
CA GLY A 199 0.84 21.85 17.55
C GLY A 199 1.43 22.68 16.42
N ARG A 200 2.45 22.19 15.70
CA ARG A 200 3.04 22.84 14.52
C ARG A 200 2.38 22.37 13.22
N ASP A 201 1.66 21.25 13.26
CA ASP A 201 1.00 20.70 12.09
C ASP A 201 -0.21 21.57 11.67
N VAL A 202 -0.30 21.82 10.36
CA VAL A 202 -1.42 22.55 9.73
C VAL A 202 -2.25 21.57 8.91
N VAL A 203 -3.45 21.27 9.40
CA VAL A 203 -4.33 20.21 8.87
C VAL A 203 -5.40 20.83 7.98
N PHE A 204 -5.73 20.25 6.82
CA PHE A 204 -6.89 20.74 6.07
C PHE A 204 -8.18 20.54 6.86
N THR A 205 -9.17 21.42 6.75
CA THR A 205 -10.38 21.29 7.59
C THR A 205 -11.21 20.05 7.25
N ASP A 206 -11.07 19.48 6.05
CA ASP A 206 -11.75 18.23 5.66
C ASP A 206 -10.92 16.96 5.94
N ASP A 207 -9.66 17.11 6.37
CA ASP A 207 -8.81 15.96 6.65
C ASP A 207 -9.31 15.21 7.90
N PRO A 208 -9.32 13.87 7.87
CA PRO A 208 -9.51 13.10 9.09
C PRO A 208 -8.31 13.28 10.02
N LEU A 209 -8.59 13.35 11.33
CA LEU A 209 -7.58 13.24 12.38
C LEU A 209 -7.51 11.77 12.83
N TRP A 210 -6.33 11.29 13.19
CA TRP A 210 -6.08 9.86 13.41
C TRP A 210 -5.37 9.57 14.72
N VAL A 211 -5.69 8.42 15.27
CA VAL A 211 -4.98 7.74 16.34
C VAL A 211 -4.60 6.35 15.82
N HIS A 212 -3.31 6.06 15.78
CA HIS A 212 -2.78 4.79 15.28
C HIS A 212 -2.20 3.99 16.44
N PHE A 213 -2.82 2.85 16.74
CA PHE A 213 -2.32 1.88 17.69
C PHE A 213 -1.40 0.89 16.98
N ASN A 214 -0.36 0.43 17.67
CA ASN A 214 0.49 -0.66 17.20
C ASN A 214 -0.14 -2.05 17.44
N ALA A 215 -1.20 -2.13 18.25
CA ALA A 215 -1.95 -3.34 18.56
C ALA A 215 -3.42 -3.25 18.08
N GLY A 216 -3.98 -4.38 17.65
CA GLY A 216 -5.36 -4.50 17.17
C GLY A 216 -6.42 -4.59 18.27
N HIS A 217 -6.06 -5.12 19.45
CA HIS A 217 -6.98 -5.35 20.58
C HIS A 217 -7.34 -4.12 21.40
N VAL A 218 -6.81 -2.91 21.14
CA VAL A 218 -6.87 -1.83 22.14
C VAL A 218 -8.32 -1.44 22.49
N GLU A 219 -9.23 -1.36 21.52
CA GLU A 219 -10.65 -1.14 21.79
C GLU A 219 -11.29 -2.28 22.59
N ALA A 220 -10.95 -3.53 22.26
CA ALA A 220 -11.48 -4.70 22.95
C ALA A 220 -10.92 -4.82 24.38
N LEU A 221 -9.67 -4.40 24.60
CA LEU A 221 -9.07 -4.29 25.93
C LEU A 221 -9.81 -3.23 26.76
N ALA A 222 -10.06 -2.04 26.20
CA ALA A 222 -10.84 -1.01 26.89
C ALA A 222 -12.26 -1.51 27.23
N ASP A 223 -12.91 -2.22 26.29
CA ASP A 223 -14.23 -2.83 26.49
C ASP A 223 -14.27 -3.77 27.70
N ARG A 224 -13.22 -4.59 27.92
CA ARG A 224 -13.16 -5.48 29.08
C ARG A 224 -13.24 -4.77 30.42
N TYR A 225 -12.82 -3.51 30.50
CA TYR A 225 -12.90 -2.70 31.71
C TYR A 225 -14.12 -1.76 31.71
N ASP A 226 -15.16 -2.06 30.93
CA ASP A 226 -16.38 -1.25 30.78
C ASP A 226 -16.09 0.18 30.30
N ARG A 227 -15.08 0.30 29.42
CA ARG A 227 -14.68 1.56 28.80
C ARG A 227 -14.82 1.50 27.27
N GLU A 228 -15.07 2.63 26.64
CA GLU A 228 -14.96 2.82 25.18
C GLU A 228 -13.94 3.93 24.87
N LEU A 229 -13.22 3.76 23.76
CA LEU A 229 -12.32 4.80 23.25
C LEU A 229 -13.11 5.82 22.43
N VAL A 230 -12.94 7.10 22.73
CA VAL A 230 -13.64 8.21 22.08
C VAL A 230 -12.63 9.25 21.65
N LEU A 231 -12.81 9.76 20.42
CA LEU A 231 -12.08 10.89 19.90
C LEU A 231 -12.85 12.18 20.21
N GLU A 232 -12.17 13.14 20.84
CA GLU A 232 -12.71 14.47 21.13
C GLU A 232 -11.85 15.54 20.49
N VAL A 233 -12.49 16.53 19.87
CA VAL A 233 -11.84 17.74 19.39
C VAL A 233 -12.43 18.92 20.12
N LYS A 234 -11.56 19.83 20.60
CA LYS A 234 -11.96 21.01 21.36
C LYS A 234 -11.24 22.24 20.85
N ARG A 235 -11.96 23.26 20.41
CA ARG A 235 -11.40 24.54 20.01
C ARG A 235 -10.85 25.29 21.22
N THR A 236 -9.64 25.82 21.10
CA THR A 236 -8.93 26.53 22.18
C THR A 236 -8.96 28.05 22.02
N ASP A 237 -9.38 28.55 20.86
CA ASP A 237 -9.46 29.97 20.51
C ASP A 237 -10.84 30.43 19.97
N PRO A 238 -11.97 30.02 20.58
CA PRO A 238 -13.28 30.48 20.11
C PRO A 238 -13.39 32.01 20.25
N PRO A 239 -13.98 32.72 19.26
CA PRO A 239 -14.26 34.15 19.42
C PRO A 239 -15.29 34.35 20.55
N PRO A 240 -15.37 35.56 21.15
CA PRO A 240 -16.37 35.86 22.17
C PRO A 240 -17.78 35.49 21.71
N GLN A 241 -18.53 34.80 22.56
CA GLN A 241 -19.91 34.37 22.30
C GLN A 241 -20.91 35.12 23.17
N VAL A 242 -22.16 35.12 22.71
CA VAL A 242 -23.27 35.83 23.38
C VAL A 242 -23.76 35.14 24.65
N ASP A 243 -23.57 33.82 24.75
CA ASP A 243 -23.96 33.00 25.90
C ASP A 243 -23.16 31.67 25.95
N ASP A 244 -23.38 30.90 27.02
CA ASP A 244 -22.68 29.64 27.27
C ASP A 244 -23.05 28.54 26.27
N ALA A 245 -24.27 28.56 25.71
CA ALA A 245 -24.71 27.57 24.73
C ALA A 245 -23.98 27.80 23.40
N ALA A 246 -23.89 29.05 22.95
CA ALA A 246 -23.11 29.46 21.80
C ALA A 246 -21.60 29.20 22.02
N MET A 247 -21.08 29.43 23.23
CA MET A 247 -19.70 29.06 23.58
C MET A 247 -19.47 27.55 23.45
N THR A 248 -20.38 26.73 23.96
CA THR A 248 -20.28 25.27 23.85
C THR A 248 -20.22 24.83 22.39
N LEU A 249 -21.10 25.34 21.53
CA LEU A 249 -21.09 25.03 20.09
C LEU A 249 -19.84 25.55 19.37
N ALA A 250 -19.26 26.67 19.81
CA ALA A 250 -18.02 27.21 19.25
C ALA A 250 -16.78 26.41 19.67
N VAL A 251 -16.85 25.76 20.84
CA VAL A 251 -15.76 24.97 21.43
C VAL A 251 -15.75 23.54 20.92
N PHE A 252 -16.90 22.89 20.75
CA PHE A 252 -16.98 21.49 20.35
C PHE A 252 -17.49 21.37 18.90
N PRO A 253 -16.59 21.20 17.91
CA PRO A 253 -17.01 21.02 16.53
C PRO A 253 -17.79 19.72 16.34
N ASP A 254 -18.75 19.74 15.42
CA ASP A 254 -19.57 18.57 15.08
C ASP A 254 -18.70 17.46 14.48
N LEU A 255 -18.80 16.25 15.04
CA LEU A 255 -18.24 15.04 14.46
C LEU A 255 -19.10 14.61 13.27
N ILE A 256 -18.48 14.54 12.09
CA ILE A 256 -19.11 14.15 10.83
C ILE A 256 -19.13 12.62 10.70
N GLU A 257 -17.98 11.97 10.93
CA GLU A 257 -17.85 10.52 10.83
C GLU A 257 -16.76 9.99 11.77
N VAL A 258 -16.95 8.76 12.26
CA VAL A 258 -15.91 7.94 12.88
C VAL A 258 -15.40 6.96 11.85
N ILE A 259 -14.09 6.84 11.74
CA ILE A 259 -13.41 5.98 10.79
C ILE A 259 -12.66 4.92 11.57
N LYS A 260 -12.86 3.65 11.20
CA LYS A 260 -12.03 2.54 11.69
C LYS A 260 -11.28 1.95 10.51
N ALA A 261 -9.98 1.78 10.69
CA ALA A 261 -9.13 1.23 9.65
C ALA A 261 -8.05 0.33 10.26
N LYS A 262 -7.48 -0.54 9.44
CA LYS A 262 -6.28 -1.27 9.81
C LYS A 262 -5.12 -0.29 10.06
N GLY A 263 -4.21 -0.67 10.96
CA GLY A 263 -3.06 0.14 11.35
C GLY A 263 -2.16 0.50 10.17
N VAL A 264 -1.60 1.71 10.20
CA VAL A 264 -0.57 2.14 9.22
C VAL A 264 0.68 1.27 9.36
N GLN A 265 1.31 0.91 8.24
CA GLN A 265 2.48 0.01 8.24
C GLN A 265 3.64 0.54 9.11
N SER A 266 3.79 1.87 9.19
CA SER A 266 4.87 2.54 9.93
C SER A 266 4.79 2.39 11.45
N VAL A 267 3.61 2.09 12.01
CA VAL A 267 3.46 1.87 13.47
C VAL A 267 3.56 0.39 13.85
N LEU A 268 3.62 -0.52 12.88
CA LEU A 268 3.75 -1.95 13.12
C LEU A 268 5.19 -2.33 13.44
N SER A 269 5.37 -3.36 14.26
CA SER A 269 6.69 -3.95 14.48
C SER A 269 7.24 -4.58 13.19
N LEU A 270 8.57 -4.70 13.10
CA LEU A 270 9.20 -5.32 11.93
C LEU A 270 8.74 -6.78 11.69
N ALA A 271 8.39 -7.50 12.76
CA ALA A 271 7.85 -8.86 12.66
C ALA A 271 6.47 -8.86 12.00
N GLU A 272 5.56 -7.98 12.44
CA GLU A 272 4.22 -7.84 11.86
C GLU A 272 4.28 -7.36 10.42
N GLN A 273 5.17 -6.41 10.10
CA GLN A 273 5.39 -5.96 8.72
C GLN A 273 5.82 -7.13 7.81
N ARG A 274 6.70 -8.01 8.29
CA ARG A 274 7.15 -9.20 7.53
C ARG A 274 6.03 -10.22 7.36
N ILE A 275 5.22 -10.45 8.39
CA ILE A 275 4.05 -11.34 8.30
C ILE A 275 3.07 -10.80 7.26
N ASN A 276 2.71 -9.52 7.36
CA ASN A 276 1.77 -8.90 6.42
C ASN A 276 2.30 -8.86 4.98
N ALA A 277 3.60 -8.66 4.78
CA ALA A 277 4.23 -8.76 3.46
C ALA A 277 4.15 -10.20 2.90
N ALA A 278 4.50 -11.20 3.72
CA ALA A 278 4.40 -12.60 3.31
C ALA A 278 2.95 -13.04 3.00
N LEU A 279 1.97 -12.48 3.72
CA LEU A 279 0.54 -12.70 3.44
C LEU A 279 0.12 -12.05 2.11
N ALA A 280 0.56 -10.81 1.85
CA ALA A 280 0.28 -10.12 0.60
C ALA A 280 0.89 -10.84 -0.62
N ASP A 281 2.06 -11.46 -0.45
CA ASP A 281 2.73 -12.26 -1.48
C ASP A 281 2.11 -13.66 -1.66
N ALA A 282 1.21 -14.10 -0.76
CA ALA A 282 0.58 -15.42 -0.78
C ALA A 282 -0.81 -15.37 -1.44
N PRO A 283 -0.97 -15.84 -2.70
CA PRO A 283 -2.22 -15.66 -3.46
C PRO A 283 -3.43 -16.42 -2.90
N CYS A 284 -3.22 -17.34 -1.96
CA CYS A 284 -4.25 -18.18 -1.36
C CYS A 284 -4.71 -17.72 0.04
N LEU A 285 -4.12 -16.65 0.57
CA LEU A 285 -4.46 -16.10 1.89
C LEU A 285 -5.30 -14.83 1.73
N PRO A 286 -6.13 -14.47 2.74
CA PRO A 286 -6.95 -13.26 2.67
C PRO A 286 -6.10 -12.00 2.54
N ASP A 287 -6.71 -10.94 1.99
CA ASP A 287 -6.05 -9.65 1.77
C ASP A 287 -5.41 -9.12 3.08
N ALA A 288 -4.11 -8.86 3.01
CA ALA A 288 -3.35 -8.21 4.08
C ALA A 288 -3.90 -6.80 4.39
N PRO A 289 -3.61 -6.25 5.59
CA PRO A 289 -2.93 -6.87 6.72
C PRO A 289 -3.86 -7.76 7.57
N ALA A 290 -3.32 -8.86 8.10
CA ALA A 290 -4.02 -9.80 8.98
C ALA A 290 -3.53 -9.74 10.44
N VAL A 291 -2.36 -9.15 10.68
CA VAL A 291 -1.82 -8.90 12.01
C VAL A 291 -1.45 -7.43 12.17
N GLY A 292 -1.43 -6.95 13.41
CA GLY A 292 -0.90 -5.64 13.77
C GLY A 292 -1.95 -4.66 14.29
N GLY A 293 -1.64 -3.38 14.10
CA GLY A 293 -2.31 -2.25 14.71
C GLY A 293 -3.71 -1.93 14.21
N GLN A 294 -4.37 -1.05 14.95
CA GLN A 294 -5.66 -0.45 14.60
C GLN A 294 -5.52 1.06 14.46
N SER A 295 -6.20 1.64 13.47
CA SER A 295 -6.35 3.09 13.34
C SER A 295 -7.79 3.49 13.65
N ILE A 296 -7.96 4.47 14.53
CA ILE A 296 -9.23 5.13 14.79
C ILE A 296 -9.09 6.57 14.33
N GLY A 297 -9.96 7.00 13.42
CA GLY A 297 -10.00 8.36 12.91
C GLY A 297 -11.36 9.00 13.07
N GLY A 298 -11.41 10.30 12.85
CA GLY A 298 -12.68 11.02 12.73
C GLY A 298 -12.54 12.21 11.79
N ARG A 299 -13.66 12.65 11.22
CA ARG A 299 -13.75 13.93 10.51
C ARG A 299 -14.67 14.85 11.30
N TRP A 300 -14.26 16.10 11.51
CA TRP A 300 -15.05 17.11 12.20
C TRP A 300 -15.32 18.29 11.28
N LYS A 301 -16.37 19.04 11.59
CA LYS A 301 -16.66 20.32 10.93
C LYS A 301 -15.76 21.42 11.51
N LEU A 302 -14.52 21.45 11.05
CA LEU A 302 -13.49 22.37 11.55
C LEU A 302 -13.59 23.75 10.90
N VAL A 303 -13.36 24.79 11.70
CA VAL A 303 -13.25 26.18 11.20
C VAL A 303 -11.83 26.44 10.71
N PRO A 304 -11.63 27.09 9.54
CA PRO A 304 -10.30 27.43 9.04
C PRO A 304 -9.48 28.32 9.98
N ASN A 305 -8.16 28.13 9.99
CA ASN A 305 -7.20 28.96 10.72
C ASN A 305 -7.50 29.11 12.23
N ALA A 306 -8.04 28.07 12.85
CA ALA A 306 -8.31 27.98 14.29
C ALA A 306 -7.46 26.89 14.98
N MET A 307 -7.29 27.04 16.29
CA MET A 307 -6.53 26.11 17.15
C MET A 307 -7.45 25.14 17.89
N TYR A 308 -7.04 23.88 17.95
CA TYR A 308 -7.80 22.81 18.62
C TYR A 308 -6.89 21.92 19.46
N ASP A 309 -7.44 21.36 20.53
CA ASP A 309 -6.95 20.16 21.19
C ASP A 309 -7.63 18.95 20.55
N PHE A 310 -6.86 17.88 20.35
CA PHE A 310 -7.34 16.58 19.89
C PHE A 310 -7.01 15.53 20.95
N ASN A 311 -8.05 14.95 21.53
CA ASN A 311 -7.96 14.07 22.68
C ASN A 311 -8.42 12.65 22.30
N LEU A 312 -7.63 11.67 22.73
CA LEU A 312 -8.07 10.29 22.86
C LEU A 312 -8.52 10.07 24.30
N LEU A 313 -9.80 9.75 24.47
CA LEU A 313 -10.43 9.54 25.77
C LEU A 313 -10.81 8.07 25.95
N ALA A 314 -10.71 7.57 27.16
CA ALA A 314 -11.38 6.34 27.61
C ALA A 314 -12.55 6.74 28.52
N VAL A 315 -13.78 6.45 28.11
CA VAL A 315 -15.01 6.83 28.82
C VAL A 315 -15.78 5.59 29.27
N ARG A 316 -16.55 5.69 30.37
CA ARG A 316 -17.46 4.60 30.78
C ARG A 316 -18.52 4.32 29.72
N LYS A 317 -18.74 3.05 29.41
CA LYS A 317 -19.82 2.64 28.51
C LYS A 317 -21.18 2.94 29.13
N GLY A 318 -22.16 3.25 28.28
CA GLY A 318 -23.56 3.43 28.69
C GLY A 318 -23.83 4.65 29.59
N ALA A 319 -22.82 5.41 30.01
CA ALA A 319 -22.99 6.61 30.81
C ALA A 319 -23.42 7.81 29.93
N PRO A 320 -24.35 8.68 30.41
CA PRO A 320 -24.64 9.96 29.78
C PRO A 320 -23.35 10.80 29.64
N LEU A 321 -23.18 11.57 28.56
CA LEU A 321 -21.96 12.34 28.28
C LEU A 321 -21.44 13.16 29.48
N ALA A 322 -22.34 13.76 30.27
CA ALA A 322 -21.98 14.55 31.46
C ALA A 322 -21.45 13.71 32.65
N ALA A 323 -21.63 12.39 32.63
CA ALA A 323 -21.26 11.45 33.69
C ALA A 323 -20.29 10.36 33.17
N ARG A 324 -19.70 10.55 31.99
CA ARG A 324 -18.87 9.55 31.30
C ARG A 324 -17.52 9.25 31.94
N ASP A 325 -17.16 9.94 33.02
CA ASP A 325 -15.87 9.81 33.72
C ASP A 325 -14.70 9.76 32.72
N PRO A 326 -14.50 10.82 31.92
CA PRO A 326 -13.55 10.79 30.82
C PRO A 326 -12.11 10.76 31.35
N ILE A 327 -11.34 9.74 30.92
CA ILE A 327 -9.92 9.62 31.21
C ILE A 327 -9.14 9.93 29.93
N VAL A 328 -8.28 10.95 29.98
CA VAL A 328 -7.43 11.31 28.85
C VAL A 328 -6.32 10.27 28.71
N VAL A 329 -6.34 9.51 27.62
CA VAL A 329 -5.26 8.57 27.26
C VAL A 329 -4.12 9.32 26.58
N ASN A 330 -4.47 10.22 25.67
CA ASN A 330 -3.52 11.09 25.00
C ASN A 330 -4.19 12.41 24.60
N ALA A 331 -3.43 13.50 24.58
CA ALA A 331 -3.87 14.79 24.11
C ALA A 331 -2.77 15.42 23.27
N THR A 332 -3.16 15.91 22.10
CA THR A 332 -2.34 16.73 21.22
C THR A 332 -3.09 18.01 20.89
N ARG A 333 -2.42 18.91 20.18
CA ARG A 333 -2.97 20.18 19.73
C ARG A 333 -2.57 20.39 18.30
N PHE A 334 -3.38 21.12 17.55
CA PHE A 334 -3.10 21.38 16.14
C PHE A 334 -3.74 22.67 15.67
N LYS A 335 -3.27 23.14 14.50
CA LYS A 335 -3.87 24.27 13.80
C LYS A 335 -4.54 23.78 12.52
N THR A 336 -5.70 24.34 12.24
CA THR A 336 -6.38 24.12 10.96
C THR A 336 -5.85 25.05 9.89
N SER A 337 -5.80 24.54 8.67
CA SER A 337 -5.47 25.25 7.45
C SER A 337 -6.49 26.34 7.16
N ARG A 338 -6.05 27.34 6.38
CA ARG A 338 -6.95 28.29 5.70
C ARG A 338 -7.83 27.62 4.64
N TYR A 339 -7.49 26.40 4.22
CA TYR A 339 -8.13 25.69 3.11
C TYR A 339 -8.79 24.40 3.60
N ALA A 340 -9.91 24.03 2.97
CA ALA A 340 -10.59 22.80 3.33
C ALA A 340 -9.93 21.54 2.76
N ASN A 341 -9.23 21.67 1.63
CA ASN A 341 -8.59 20.58 0.92
C ASN A 341 -7.58 21.12 -0.13
N PRO A 342 -6.81 20.24 -0.82
CA PRO A 342 -5.85 20.69 -1.84
C PRO A 342 -6.44 21.51 -2.98
N ALA A 343 -7.73 21.34 -3.31
CA ALA A 343 -8.38 22.09 -4.37
C ALA A 343 -8.63 23.53 -4.01
N GLU A 344 -9.08 23.80 -2.79
CA GLU A 344 -9.19 25.16 -2.28
C GLU A 344 -7.82 25.83 -2.13
N MET A 345 -6.78 25.10 -1.70
CA MET A 345 -5.41 25.61 -1.66
C MET A 345 -4.94 26.04 -3.06
N LEU A 346 -5.21 25.22 -4.08
CA LEU A 346 -4.86 25.52 -5.47
C LEU A 346 -5.64 26.72 -6.02
N ALA A 347 -6.94 26.81 -5.71
CA ALA A 347 -7.77 27.96 -6.06
C ALA A 347 -7.26 29.26 -5.41
N ALA A 348 -6.85 29.20 -4.14
CA ALA A 348 -6.29 30.36 -3.43
C ALA A 348 -4.99 30.86 -4.07
N MET A 349 -4.17 29.96 -4.64
CA MET A 349 -2.98 30.32 -5.44
C MET A 349 -3.31 30.98 -6.79
N GLY A 350 -4.61 31.17 -7.10
CA GLY A 350 -5.10 31.79 -8.32
C GLY A 350 -5.24 30.83 -9.49
N PHE A 351 -5.29 29.51 -9.24
CA PHE A 351 -5.45 28.48 -10.27
C PHE A 351 -6.84 27.84 -10.18
N ALA A 352 -7.67 28.03 -11.20
CA ALA A 352 -9.00 27.43 -11.23
C ALA A 352 -8.94 25.99 -11.79
N THR A 353 -9.66 25.05 -11.19
CA THR A 353 -9.63 23.62 -11.57
C THR A 353 -10.61 23.26 -12.69
N SER A 354 -11.67 24.06 -12.88
CA SER A 354 -12.72 23.85 -13.89
C SER A 354 -12.61 24.76 -15.11
N SER A 355 -11.86 25.87 -15.00
CA SER A 355 -11.65 26.85 -16.06
C SER A 355 -10.27 27.50 -15.92
N THR A 356 -9.92 28.39 -16.83
CA THR A 356 -8.69 29.18 -16.74
C THR A 356 -8.99 30.45 -15.94
N ALA A 357 -8.33 30.62 -14.80
CA ALA A 357 -8.51 31.81 -13.97
C ALA A 357 -7.99 33.06 -14.74
N PRO A 358 -8.74 34.17 -14.79
CA PRO A 358 -8.39 35.36 -15.58
C PRO A 358 -7.30 36.23 -14.91
N ILE A 359 -6.67 35.72 -13.85
CA ILE A 359 -5.67 36.46 -13.07
C ILE A 359 -4.29 36.03 -13.57
N ALA A 360 -3.52 36.94 -14.16
CA ALA A 360 -2.13 36.67 -14.51
C ALA A 360 -1.24 36.60 -13.26
N PRO A 361 -0.19 35.74 -13.22
CA PRO A 361 0.79 35.72 -12.14
C PRO A 361 1.52 37.07 -12.02
N GLU A 362 2.11 37.33 -10.85
CA GLU A 362 3.09 38.39 -10.66
C GLU A 362 4.33 38.12 -11.53
N GLU A 363 5.21 39.12 -11.70
CA GLU A 363 6.33 39.01 -12.64
C GLU A 363 7.62 39.51 -12.00
N LEU A 364 8.73 38.85 -12.34
CA LEU A 364 10.08 39.29 -12.04
C LEU A 364 10.93 39.23 -13.30
N LEU A 365 11.50 40.38 -13.68
CA LEU A 365 12.49 40.47 -14.75
C LEU A 365 13.87 40.11 -14.18
N LEU A 366 14.44 39.02 -14.66
CA LEU A 366 15.80 38.62 -14.32
C LEU A 366 16.80 39.35 -15.20
N ALA A 367 18.00 39.59 -14.66
CA ALA A 367 19.13 40.05 -15.46
C ALA A 367 19.45 39.04 -16.57
N ASP A 368 19.92 39.52 -17.73
CA ASP A 368 20.25 38.68 -18.89
C ASP A 368 21.27 37.57 -18.57
N ALA A 369 22.17 37.82 -17.62
CA ALA A 369 23.18 36.86 -17.15
C ALA A 369 22.72 35.96 -15.98
N ALA A 370 21.47 36.10 -15.50
CA ALA A 370 20.97 35.29 -14.39
C ALA A 370 20.92 33.81 -14.78
N VAL A 371 21.34 32.95 -13.86
CA VAL A 371 21.33 31.49 -14.04
C VAL A 371 20.46 30.87 -12.97
N LEU A 372 19.35 30.26 -13.38
CA LEU A 372 18.51 29.47 -12.49
C LEU A 372 19.20 28.16 -12.08
N PRO A 373 18.99 27.68 -10.84
CA PRO A 373 19.57 26.43 -10.38
C PRO A 373 19.16 25.25 -11.25
N THR A 374 20.08 24.31 -11.45
CA THR A 374 19.86 23.10 -12.23
C THR A 374 19.97 21.86 -11.33
N GLY A 375 19.67 20.68 -11.91
CA GLY A 375 19.75 19.39 -11.22
C GLY A 375 18.47 18.97 -10.53
N ALA A 376 18.56 17.93 -9.72
CA ALA A 376 17.44 17.40 -8.94
C ALA A 376 16.93 18.43 -7.93
N LEU A 377 15.67 18.25 -7.51
CA LEU A 377 15.06 19.03 -6.45
C LEU A 377 15.93 18.98 -5.17
N SER A 378 16.31 20.15 -4.66
CA SER A 378 16.84 20.29 -3.30
C SER A 378 15.80 20.98 -2.40
N VAL A 379 15.55 20.39 -1.23
CA VAL A 379 14.62 20.90 -0.21
C VAL A 379 15.47 21.42 0.95
N SER A 380 15.72 22.72 0.97
CA SER A 380 16.61 23.40 1.92
C SER A 380 16.35 24.89 1.87
N ASP A 381 16.11 25.50 3.03
CA ASP A 381 15.90 26.95 3.13
C ASP A 381 17.15 27.71 2.66
N ARG A 382 18.34 27.19 2.97
CA ARG A 382 19.61 27.76 2.53
C ARG A 382 19.78 27.67 1.03
N ASP A 383 19.54 26.50 0.44
CA ASP A 383 19.74 26.28 -1.00
C ASP A 383 18.79 27.13 -1.83
N LEU A 384 17.54 27.28 -1.36
CA LEU A 384 16.58 28.17 -1.98
C LEU A 384 16.99 29.64 -1.82
N ALA A 385 17.43 30.07 -0.63
CA ALA A 385 17.88 31.44 -0.42
C ALA A 385 19.09 31.79 -1.30
N ASP A 386 20.05 30.88 -1.43
CA ASP A 386 21.22 31.04 -2.30
C ASP A 386 20.80 31.10 -3.78
N ALA A 387 19.84 30.25 -4.20
CA ALA A 387 19.28 30.30 -5.55
C ALA A 387 18.54 31.60 -5.86
N LEU A 388 17.75 32.12 -4.91
CA LEU A 388 17.06 33.41 -5.06
C LEU A 388 18.07 34.56 -5.15
N ARG A 389 19.11 34.56 -4.30
CA ARG A 389 20.19 35.57 -4.38
C ARG A 389 20.92 35.53 -5.72
N ALA A 390 21.19 34.34 -6.26
CA ALA A 390 21.88 34.19 -7.55
C ALA A 390 21.10 34.77 -8.73
N ILE A 391 19.77 34.86 -8.64
CA ILE A 391 18.91 35.48 -9.66
C ILE A 391 18.46 36.90 -9.29
N GLY A 392 19.00 37.49 -8.20
CA GLY A 392 18.64 38.84 -7.73
C GLY A 392 17.25 38.95 -7.10
N ALA A 393 16.69 37.83 -6.63
CA ALA A 393 15.36 37.72 -6.04
C ALA A 393 15.37 37.56 -4.51
N ASP A 394 16.51 37.83 -3.84
CA ASP A 394 16.66 37.73 -2.38
C ASP A 394 15.93 38.83 -1.61
N THR A 395 15.51 39.89 -2.30
CA THR A 395 14.66 40.96 -1.73
C THR A 395 13.18 40.63 -1.75
N LEU A 396 12.78 39.50 -2.36
CA LEU A 396 11.38 39.06 -2.32
C LEU A 396 10.97 38.77 -0.87
N PRO A 397 9.91 39.43 -0.36
CA PRO A 397 9.47 39.19 1.00
C PRO A 397 9.05 37.73 1.15
N LEU A 398 9.20 37.17 2.36
CA LEU A 398 8.68 35.85 2.68
C LEU A 398 7.19 35.73 2.33
N PRO A 399 6.66 34.51 2.11
CA PRO A 399 5.23 34.32 1.88
C PRO A 399 4.42 35.03 2.97
N GLY A 400 3.57 35.98 2.56
CA GLY A 400 2.70 36.72 3.47
C GLY A 400 1.42 35.95 3.76
N ASP A 401 0.34 36.66 4.08
CA ASP A 401 -0.97 36.05 4.38
C ASP A 401 -1.70 35.46 3.17
N ARG A 402 -1.18 35.67 1.96
CA ARG A 402 -1.78 35.18 0.72
C ARG A 402 -0.72 34.46 -0.12
N PRO A 403 -1.11 33.38 -0.81
CA PRO A 403 -0.22 32.75 -1.77
C PRO A 403 0.05 33.67 -2.97
N ARG A 404 1.18 33.45 -3.64
CA ARG A 404 1.58 34.17 -4.86
C ARG A 404 2.18 33.22 -5.87
N ALA A 405 1.96 33.53 -7.14
CA ALA A 405 2.67 32.90 -8.25
C ALA A 405 3.42 33.99 -9.00
N ILE A 406 4.72 33.83 -9.18
CA ILE A 406 5.61 34.80 -9.82
C ILE A 406 6.24 34.16 -11.04
N THR A 407 6.08 34.79 -12.20
CA THR A 407 6.71 34.39 -13.46
C THR A 407 8.09 35.00 -13.55
N LEU A 408 9.09 34.17 -13.84
CA LEU A 408 10.47 34.61 -14.01
C LEU A 408 10.75 34.79 -15.50
N TRP A 409 10.93 36.04 -15.91
CA TRP A 409 11.21 36.43 -17.28
C TRP A 409 12.69 36.75 -17.45
N GLN A 410 13.29 36.31 -18.55
CA GLN A 410 14.67 36.64 -18.90
C GLN A 410 14.76 37.01 -20.37
N ARG A 411 15.60 37.98 -20.71
CA ARG A 411 15.88 38.30 -22.11
C ARG A 411 16.91 37.30 -22.67
N ILE A 412 16.50 36.53 -23.66
CA ILE A 412 17.32 35.51 -24.33
C ILE A 412 17.21 35.72 -25.83
N GLY A 413 18.36 35.95 -26.49
CA GLY A 413 18.41 36.19 -27.94
C GLY A 413 17.59 37.41 -28.37
N GLY A 414 17.55 38.46 -27.54
CA GLY A 414 16.81 39.69 -27.81
C GLY A 414 15.33 39.66 -27.43
N SER A 415 14.74 38.48 -27.17
CA SER A 415 13.34 38.27 -26.78
C SER A 415 13.18 37.95 -25.28
N TYR A 416 12.13 38.43 -24.63
CA TYR A 416 11.78 37.97 -23.28
C TYR A 416 11.15 36.58 -23.34
N ARG A 417 11.65 35.69 -22.47
CA ARG A 417 11.19 34.30 -22.35
C ARG A 417 10.94 33.97 -20.89
N ILE A 418 9.97 33.10 -20.65
CA ILE A 418 9.74 32.53 -19.34
C ILE A 418 10.75 31.43 -19.10
N VAL A 419 11.52 31.58 -18.02
CA VAL A 419 12.59 30.66 -17.63
C VAL A 419 12.25 29.85 -16.38
N GLY A 420 11.29 30.33 -15.58
CA GLY A 420 10.85 29.66 -14.36
C GLY A 420 9.63 30.30 -13.72
N PHE A 421 9.20 29.70 -12.62
CA PHE A 421 8.12 30.22 -11.77
C PHE A 421 8.51 30.07 -10.30
N LEU A 422 8.11 31.02 -9.45
CA LEU A 422 8.17 30.89 -8.00
C LEU A 422 6.74 30.83 -7.47
N ILE A 423 6.40 29.78 -6.73
CA ILE A 423 5.11 29.66 -6.05
C ILE A 423 5.33 29.81 -4.55
N ASP A 424 4.65 30.79 -3.96
CA ASP A 424 4.58 31.07 -2.54
C ASP A 424 3.23 30.66 -1.97
N SER A 425 3.23 30.09 -0.78
CA SER A 425 2.04 29.78 0.00
C SER A 425 2.28 30.10 1.48
N PRO A 426 1.27 30.64 2.20
CA PRO A 426 1.34 30.83 3.65
C PRO A 426 1.44 29.52 4.43
N GLU A 427 1.14 28.39 3.78
CA GLU A 427 1.10 27.06 4.37
C GLU A 427 1.82 26.04 3.48
N PRO A 428 2.30 24.91 4.04
CA PRO A 428 2.97 23.86 3.27
C PRO A 428 2.12 23.35 2.09
N MET A 429 2.69 23.40 0.88
CA MET A 429 2.08 22.82 -0.33
C MET A 429 2.30 21.30 -0.41
N ARG A 430 3.36 20.80 0.25
CA ARG A 430 3.59 19.37 0.46
C ARG A 430 3.08 18.99 1.84
N ARG A 431 2.15 18.03 1.89
CA ARG A 431 1.60 17.51 3.14
C ARG A 431 1.66 16.00 3.14
N GLU A 432 2.05 15.45 4.29
CA GLU A 432 2.11 14.03 4.57
C GLU A 432 1.08 13.68 5.65
N GLY A 433 0.63 12.44 5.67
CA GLY A 433 -0.27 11.92 6.69
C GLY A 433 -0.99 10.67 6.21
N ALA A 434 -1.74 10.03 7.11
CA ALA A 434 -2.45 8.80 6.82
C ALA A 434 -3.69 9.06 5.96
N VAL A 435 -3.78 8.42 4.79
CA VAL A 435 -4.96 8.46 3.91
C VAL A 435 -5.68 7.12 3.99
N LEU A 436 -7.01 7.15 4.02
CA LEU A 436 -7.81 5.93 3.95
C LEU A 436 -7.82 5.40 2.50
N ILE A 437 -7.36 4.16 2.33
CA ILE A 437 -7.42 3.42 1.06
C ILE A 437 -8.13 2.09 1.36
N GLY A 438 -9.39 1.97 0.93
CA GLY A 438 -10.24 0.85 1.33
C GLY A 438 -10.51 0.88 2.84
N ASP A 439 -10.14 -0.19 3.53
CA ASP A 439 -10.24 -0.34 4.99
C ASP A 439 -8.91 -0.08 5.72
N THR A 440 -7.89 0.41 5.02
CA THR A 440 -6.53 0.54 5.53
C THR A 440 -6.09 2.00 5.53
N ALA A 441 -5.52 2.46 6.66
CA ALA A 441 -4.84 3.74 6.71
C ALA A 441 -3.41 3.57 6.15
N VAL A 442 -3.02 4.43 5.22
CA VAL A 442 -1.71 4.35 4.54
C VAL A 442 -0.96 5.67 4.65
N ASP A 443 0.29 5.59 5.09
CA ASP A 443 1.18 6.75 5.16
C ASP A 443 1.63 7.18 3.79
N THR A 444 1.37 8.44 3.47
CA THR A 444 1.69 8.92 2.15
C THR A 444 1.75 10.45 2.06
N VAL A 445 2.21 10.92 0.91
CA VAL A 445 2.18 12.35 0.56
C VAL A 445 0.77 12.68 0.07
N ARG A 446 -0.07 13.20 0.95
CA ARG A 446 -1.46 13.64 0.66
C ARG A 446 -1.53 14.59 -0.52
N CYS A 447 -0.65 15.59 -0.52
CA CYS A 447 -0.49 16.47 -1.66
C CYS A 447 0.96 16.94 -1.80
N LYS A 448 1.41 17.17 -3.03
CA LYS A 448 2.65 17.93 -3.29
C LYS A 448 2.62 18.58 -4.66
N PRO A 449 3.35 19.68 -4.85
CA PRO A 449 3.62 20.20 -6.18
C PRO A 449 4.32 19.18 -7.07
N ASP A 450 3.79 18.96 -8.28
CA ASP A 450 4.37 18.06 -9.29
C ASP A 450 5.16 18.86 -10.33
N ARG A 451 4.45 19.71 -11.09
CA ARG A 451 4.99 20.46 -12.21
C ARG A 451 4.08 21.64 -12.58
N LEU A 452 4.64 22.60 -13.32
CA LEU A 452 3.88 23.60 -14.07
C LEU A 452 4.04 23.34 -15.57
N THR A 453 3.05 23.71 -16.38
CA THR A 453 3.14 23.62 -17.85
C THR A 453 2.63 24.89 -18.55
N VAL A 454 3.33 25.27 -19.63
CA VAL A 454 2.97 26.38 -20.52
C VAL A 454 3.20 25.94 -21.97
N GLY A 455 2.16 25.95 -22.80
CA GLY A 455 2.29 25.60 -24.22
C GLY A 455 2.94 24.23 -24.49
N GLY A 456 2.74 23.26 -23.58
CA GLY A 456 3.37 21.94 -23.65
C GLY A 456 4.77 21.84 -23.01
N THR A 457 5.43 22.97 -22.73
CA THR A 457 6.71 22.98 -22.01
C THR A 457 6.50 22.76 -20.52
N MET A 458 7.30 21.87 -19.95
CA MET A 458 7.26 21.52 -18.54
C MET A 458 8.26 22.33 -17.72
N PHE A 459 7.83 22.70 -16.52
CA PHE A 459 8.64 23.32 -15.49
C PHE A 459 8.60 22.42 -14.25
N GLU A 460 9.77 21.93 -13.85
CA GLU A 460 9.93 21.01 -12.73
C GLU A 460 10.41 21.76 -11.48
N PRO A 461 10.01 21.33 -10.27
CA PRO A 461 10.50 21.91 -9.03
C PRO A 461 11.99 21.60 -8.88
N VAL A 462 12.81 22.65 -8.72
CA VAL A 462 14.27 22.54 -8.55
C VAL A 462 14.74 22.93 -7.16
N ARG A 463 14.04 23.85 -6.49
CA ARG A 463 14.35 24.25 -5.11
C ARG A 463 13.05 24.45 -4.33
N ALA A 464 13.05 24.09 -3.05
CA ALA A 464 11.95 24.36 -2.14
C ALA A 464 12.45 24.68 -0.73
N THR A 465 11.67 25.43 0.06
CA THR A 465 11.88 25.54 1.51
C THR A 465 11.65 24.19 2.19
N LEU A 466 12.21 24.01 3.38
CA LEU A 466 12.03 22.78 4.16
C LEU A 466 10.54 22.48 4.41
N ASN A 467 9.75 23.54 4.65
CA ASN A 467 8.31 23.46 4.89
C ASN A 467 7.47 23.54 3.60
N TRP A 468 8.07 23.56 2.41
CA TRP A 468 7.34 23.61 1.13
C TRP A 468 6.34 24.79 1.00
N THR A 469 6.64 25.89 1.68
CA THR A 469 5.89 27.17 1.57
C THR A 469 6.35 28.01 0.38
N ARG A 470 7.51 27.70 -0.19
CA ARG A 470 8.02 28.33 -1.41
C ARG A 470 8.71 27.30 -2.28
N VAL A 471 8.36 27.26 -3.56
CA VAL A 471 8.90 26.31 -4.54
C VAL A 471 9.28 27.03 -5.82
N LEU A 472 10.53 26.86 -6.25
CA LEU A 472 11.06 27.36 -7.51
C LEU A 472 10.98 26.26 -8.57
N PHE A 473 10.33 26.58 -9.68
CA PHE A 473 10.20 25.73 -10.84
C PHE A 473 11.04 26.27 -12.00
N ARG A 474 11.64 25.38 -12.78
CA ARG A 474 12.48 25.72 -13.92
C ARG A 474 12.17 24.83 -15.11
N THR A 475 12.34 25.37 -16.31
CA THR A 475 12.38 24.59 -17.55
C THR A 475 13.79 24.53 -18.14
N ALA A 476 14.09 23.45 -18.89
CA ALA A 476 15.28 23.37 -19.72
C ALA A 476 15.14 24.15 -21.04
N SER A 477 13.92 24.50 -21.44
CA SER A 477 13.63 25.12 -22.74
C SER A 477 12.76 26.38 -22.53
N PRO A 478 13.37 27.57 -22.34
CA PRO A 478 12.65 28.81 -22.09
C PRO A 478 11.60 29.12 -23.16
N VAL A 479 10.42 29.55 -22.73
CA VAL A 479 9.22 29.66 -23.57
C VAL A 479 8.93 31.11 -23.90
N VAL A 480 8.58 31.39 -25.16
CA VAL A 480 7.87 32.61 -25.54
C VAL A 480 6.38 32.27 -25.54
N PRO A 481 5.61 32.68 -24.53
CA PRO A 481 4.18 32.39 -24.51
C PRO A 481 3.45 33.13 -25.64
N ALA A 482 2.47 32.48 -26.23
CA ALA A 482 1.51 33.12 -27.14
C ALA A 482 0.50 33.96 -26.35
N ASP A 483 -0.24 34.84 -27.03
CA ASP A 483 -1.39 35.52 -26.44
C ASP A 483 -2.39 34.48 -25.89
N GLU A 484 -2.93 34.77 -24.71
CA GLU A 484 -3.86 33.89 -23.99
C GLU A 484 -3.30 32.50 -23.60
N SER A 485 -1.97 32.35 -23.53
CA SER A 485 -1.36 31.10 -23.04
C SER A 485 -1.86 30.73 -21.65
N GLU A 486 -2.05 29.44 -21.42
CA GLU A 486 -2.42 28.92 -20.09
C GLU A 486 -1.17 28.50 -19.31
N LEU A 487 -1.08 28.93 -18.06
CA LEU A 487 -0.22 28.33 -17.05
C LEU A 487 -1.04 27.29 -16.27
N ALA A 488 -0.68 26.02 -16.39
CA ALA A 488 -1.30 24.95 -15.62
C ALA A 488 -0.37 24.50 -14.48
N PHE A 489 -0.89 24.45 -13.26
CA PHE A 489 -0.22 23.95 -12.07
C PHE A 489 -0.82 22.61 -11.64
N ARG A 490 0.01 21.58 -11.63
CA ARG A 490 -0.37 20.23 -11.21
C ARG A 490 0.15 19.94 -9.81
N LEU A 491 -0.77 19.56 -8.92
CA LEU A 491 -0.51 18.90 -7.65
C LEU A 491 -0.71 17.39 -7.82
N LEU A 492 0.17 16.57 -7.26
CA LEU A 492 -0.17 15.19 -6.96
C LEU A 492 -1.05 15.20 -5.71
N VAL A 493 -2.16 14.47 -5.73
CA VAL A 493 -3.09 14.36 -4.60
C VAL A 493 -3.48 12.90 -4.40
N LEU A 494 -3.74 12.47 -3.17
CA LEU A 494 -4.12 11.09 -2.86
C LEU A 494 -5.53 10.97 -2.29
N PRO A 495 -6.21 9.81 -2.51
CA PRO A 495 -5.69 8.60 -3.18
C PRO A 495 -5.70 8.67 -4.73
N GLY A 496 -4.53 8.46 -5.35
CA GLY A 496 -4.31 8.18 -6.77
C GLY A 496 -4.48 9.32 -7.79
N GLY A 497 -4.72 10.56 -7.37
CA GLY A 497 -5.16 11.65 -8.24
C GLY A 497 -4.09 12.65 -8.64
N THR A 498 -4.48 13.49 -9.60
CA THR A 498 -3.76 14.72 -9.92
C THR A 498 -4.78 15.83 -9.94
N LEU A 499 -4.46 16.94 -9.29
CA LEU A 499 -5.25 18.14 -9.38
C LEU A 499 -4.50 19.15 -10.25
N THR A 500 -5.12 19.56 -11.36
CA THR A 500 -4.54 20.57 -12.25
C THR A 500 -5.42 21.80 -12.21
N GLY A 501 -4.83 22.93 -11.86
CA GLY A 501 -5.48 24.23 -11.91
C GLY A 501 -4.82 25.10 -12.98
N LYS A 502 -5.58 25.99 -13.60
CA LYS A 502 -5.16 26.81 -14.73
C LYS A 502 -5.37 28.29 -14.46
N ARG A 503 -4.49 29.10 -15.03
CA ARG A 503 -4.64 30.56 -15.08
C ARG A 503 -4.04 31.14 -16.35
N VAL A 504 -4.50 32.32 -16.74
CA VAL A 504 -3.98 33.04 -17.91
C VAL A 504 -2.54 33.48 -17.67
N LEU A 505 -1.76 33.50 -18.74
CA LEU A 505 -0.39 33.96 -18.79
C LEU A 505 -0.26 35.02 -19.89
N ARG A 506 0.55 36.05 -19.64
CA ARG A 506 0.78 37.11 -20.63
C ARG A 506 1.81 36.66 -21.67
N ALA A 507 1.68 37.16 -22.89
CA ALA A 507 2.65 36.92 -23.96
C ALA A 507 3.99 37.64 -23.72
N ARG A 508 3.98 38.74 -22.96
CA ARG A 508 5.15 39.55 -22.59
C ARG A 508 5.03 40.11 -21.17
N PRO A 509 6.14 40.51 -20.53
CA PRO A 509 6.08 41.15 -19.23
C PRO A 509 5.23 42.42 -19.24
N LEU A 510 4.31 42.54 -18.28
CA LEU A 510 3.46 43.71 -18.05
C LEU A 510 4.28 44.98 -17.84
N MET A 511 5.46 44.88 -17.22
CA MET A 511 6.31 46.06 -16.97
C MET A 511 6.68 46.78 -18.27
N LEU A 512 6.84 46.05 -19.38
CA LEU A 512 7.10 46.65 -20.71
C LEU A 512 5.88 47.41 -21.24
N ASP A 513 4.66 46.91 -20.95
CA ASP A 513 3.42 47.59 -21.34
C ASP A 513 3.21 48.91 -20.57
N ILE A 514 3.59 48.93 -19.28
CA ILE A 514 3.41 50.10 -18.40
C ILE A 514 4.47 51.17 -18.69
N GLU A 515 5.71 50.77 -18.98
CA GLU A 515 6.82 51.69 -19.20
C GLU A 515 6.96 52.15 -20.66
N GLY A 516 6.14 51.64 -21.58
CA GLY A 516 6.03 52.13 -22.96
C GLY A 516 7.12 51.62 -23.92
N PHE A 517 7.62 50.40 -23.71
CA PHE A 517 8.68 49.77 -24.52
C PHE A 517 8.16 48.91 -25.68
#